data_AF-A0A1N7HSD5-F1
#
_entry.id   AF-A0A1N7HSD5-F1
#
_cell.length_a   1.000
_cell.length_b   1.000
_cell.length_c   1.000
_cell.angle_alpha   90.00
_cell.angle_beta   90.00
_cell.angle_gamma   90.00
#
_symmetry.space_group_name_H-M   'P 1'
#
loop_
_entity.id
_entity.type
_entity.pdbx_description
1 polymer ?
#
loop_
_entity_poly.entity_id
_entity_poly.type
_entity_poly.pdbx_seq_one_letter_code
_entity_poly.pdbx_strand_id
1 'polypeptide(L)'
;MNSEPLTPKQIKTRWTDIKRQINARQLLAYRVSIPVEKWDEYMHSTPSEDEINRIYEAIQQDRINKTVRVKEALSKIVGYRESVVYSKKIGISDSYIREILEGKKEKAGYEIIDKIELFLNTILPDFEMSIENTLTLKSFTQDYTTTITNDINKVVENLKDYRFNLAQMITKRETSTDWKGDKISVTRSIEYSIERLAEIKEEIDLFWSLYIEKQNNVK
;
A
#
# COMPACT_ATOMS: atom_id res chain seq x y z
N MET A 1 4.14 -29.50 9.68
CA MET A 1 5.31 -29.50 8.78
C MET A 1 6.52 -29.28 9.65
N ASN A 2 7.47 -30.23 9.69
CA ASN A 2 8.72 -30.05 10.42
C ASN A 2 9.58 -29.04 9.65
N SER A 3 9.57 -27.79 10.11
CA SER A 3 10.49 -26.78 9.63
C SER A 3 11.89 -27.11 10.16
N GLU A 4 12.88 -27.17 9.28
CA GLU A 4 14.28 -27.30 9.69
C GLU A 4 14.63 -26.20 10.71
N PRO A 5 15.41 -26.51 11.75
CA PRO A 5 15.83 -25.52 12.73
C PRO A 5 16.61 -24.40 12.03
N LEU A 6 16.29 -23.15 12.39
CA LEU A 6 16.87 -22.00 11.74
C LEU A 6 18.33 -21.85 12.16
N THR A 7 19.17 -21.41 11.21
CA THR A 7 20.55 -21.06 11.54
C THR A 7 20.58 -19.85 12.51
N PRO A 8 21.62 -19.70 13.34
CA PRO A 8 21.76 -18.54 14.23
C PRO A 8 21.66 -17.19 13.50
N LYS A 9 22.16 -17.12 12.25
CA LYS A 9 22.04 -15.95 11.39
C LYS A 9 20.58 -15.65 11.03
N GLN A 10 19.80 -16.67 10.67
CA GLN A 10 18.39 -16.53 10.34
C GLN A 10 17.55 -16.11 11.56
N ILE A 11 17.85 -16.65 12.75
CA ILE A 11 17.21 -16.24 14.01
C ILE A 11 17.47 -14.76 14.30
N LYS A 12 18.72 -14.30 14.15
CA LYS A 12 19.05 -12.88 14.33
C LYS A 12 18.32 -11.99 13.33
N THR A 13 18.26 -12.38 12.05
CA THR A 13 17.50 -11.64 11.03
C THR A 13 16.01 -11.58 11.36
N ARG A 14 15.43 -12.70 11.81
CA ARG A 14 14.03 -12.75 12.26
C ARG A 14 13.78 -11.79 13.41
N TRP A 15 14.67 -11.75 14.40
CA TRP A 15 14.55 -10.83 15.52
C TRP A 15 14.63 -9.36 15.08
N THR A 16 15.54 -9.01 14.17
CA THR A 16 15.59 -7.67 13.59
C THR A 16 14.29 -7.28 12.89
N ASP A 17 13.68 -8.20 12.14
CA ASP A 17 12.39 -7.97 11.50
C ASP A 17 11.26 -7.76 12.52
N ILE A 18 11.21 -8.57 13.56
CA ILE A 18 10.25 -8.42 14.66
C ILE A 18 10.39 -7.05 15.33
N LYS A 19 11.62 -6.64 15.69
CA LYS A 19 11.87 -5.30 16.27
C LYS A 19 11.38 -4.19 15.35
N ARG A 20 11.65 -4.30 14.05
CA ARG A 20 11.17 -3.32 13.05
C ARG A 20 9.65 -3.22 13.05
N GLN A 21 8.95 -4.36 13.08
CA GLN A 21 7.48 -4.38 13.09
C GLN A 21 6.91 -3.80 14.39
N ILE A 22 7.49 -4.14 15.55
CA ILE A 22 7.09 -3.62 16.85
C ILE A 22 7.37 -2.11 16.96
N ASN A 23 8.53 -1.64 16.50
CA ASN A 23 8.86 -0.21 16.53
C ASN A 23 7.91 0.61 15.66
N ALA A 24 7.49 0.06 14.51
CA ALA A 24 6.49 0.71 13.66
C ALA A 24 5.08 0.69 14.29
N ARG A 25 4.78 -0.24 15.20
CA ARG A 25 3.46 -0.48 15.81
C ARG A 25 3.64 -0.91 17.27
N GLN A 26 3.90 0.05 18.17
CA GLN A 26 4.30 -0.26 19.54
C GLN A 26 3.29 -1.14 20.29
N LEU A 27 1.99 -0.97 20.02
CA LEU A 27 0.94 -1.78 20.63
C LEU A 27 0.96 -3.27 20.19
N LEU A 28 1.68 -3.60 19.12
CA LEU A 28 1.90 -4.99 18.72
C LEU A 28 2.66 -5.79 19.79
N ALA A 29 3.52 -5.13 20.59
CA ALA A 29 4.23 -5.77 21.68
C ALA A 29 3.30 -6.41 22.71
N TYR A 30 2.22 -5.70 23.06
CA TYR A 30 1.19 -6.20 23.97
C TYR A 30 0.40 -7.34 23.33
N ARG A 31 0.04 -7.20 22.04
CA ARG A 31 -0.69 -8.23 21.28
C ARG A 31 0.04 -9.57 21.24
N VAL A 32 1.37 -9.54 21.13
CA VAL A 32 2.21 -10.75 21.05
C VAL A 32 2.72 -11.20 22.42
N SER A 33 2.19 -10.60 23.49
CA SER A 33 2.48 -10.95 24.88
C SER A 33 3.97 -10.89 25.22
N ILE A 34 4.64 -9.79 24.85
CA ILE A 34 5.95 -9.48 25.42
C ILE A 34 5.72 -8.88 26.82
N PRO A 35 6.23 -9.50 27.90
CA PRO A 35 6.10 -8.95 29.24
C PRO A 35 6.82 -7.60 29.35
N VAL A 36 6.22 -6.65 30.07
CA VAL A 36 6.77 -5.30 30.24
C VAL A 36 8.14 -5.36 30.91
N GLU A 37 8.33 -6.30 31.84
CA GLU A 37 9.57 -6.48 32.60
C GLU A 37 10.74 -6.93 31.70
N LYS A 38 10.44 -7.59 30.58
CA LYS A 38 11.43 -8.07 29.62
C LYS A 38 11.65 -7.12 28.44
N TRP A 39 10.90 -6.02 28.39
CA TRP A 39 10.92 -5.09 27.26
C TRP A 39 12.31 -4.53 27.00
N ASP A 40 12.92 -3.93 28.02
CA ASP A 40 14.23 -3.29 27.89
C ASP A 40 15.31 -4.30 27.52
N GLU A 41 15.27 -5.49 28.12
CA GLU A 41 16.17 -6.59 27.79
C GLU A 41 16.03 -6.95 26.30
N TYR A 42 14.81 -7.15 25.81
CA TYR A 42 14.57 -7.59 24.44
C TYR A 42 14.95 -6.49 23.43
N MET A 43 14.64 -5.23 23.72
CA MET A 43 14.98 -4.12 22.82
C MET A 43 16.49 -3.93 22.68
N HIS A 44 17.29 -4.21 23.71
CA HIS A 44 18.75 -4.04 23.67
C HIS A 44 19.54 -5.33 23.41
N SER A 45 18.90 -6.50 23.49
CA SER A 45 19.55 -7.81 23.30
C SER A 45 18.80 -8.71 22.32
N THR A 46 19.14 -10.01 22.29
CA THR A 46 18.49 -11.04 21.49
C THR A 46 17.95 -12.13 22.43
N PRO A 47 16.62 -12.32 22.52
CA PRO A 47 16.01 -13.37 23.33
C PRO A 47 16.44 -14.78 22.86
N SER A 48 16.06 -15.81 23.62
CA SER A 48 16.19 -17.20 23.20
C SER A 48 15.46 -17.47 21.88
N GLU A 49 15.96 -18.43 21.09
CA GLU A 49 15.36 -18.85 19.81
C GLU A 49 13.87 -19.20 19.95
N ASP A 50 13.50 -19.95 20.98
CA ASP A 50 12.11 -20.34 21.25
C ASP A 50 11.19 -19.12 21.42
N GLU A 51 11.68 -18.09 22.13
CA GLU A 51 10.92 -16.86 22.36
C GLU A 51 10.80 -16.02 21.08
N ILE A 52 11.87 -15.94 20.28
CA ILE A 52 11.84 -15.27 18.97
C ILE A 52 10.82 -15.95 18.06
N ASN A 53 10.79 -17.29 18.03
CA ASN A 53 9.85 -18.05 17.22
C ASN A 53 8.41 -17.89 17.72
N ARG A 54 8.17 -17.96 19.04
CA ARG A 54 6.86 -17.69 19.64
C ARG A 54 6.32 -16.32 19.23
N ILE A 55 7.12 -15.26 19.36
CA ILE A 55 6.72 -13.90 18.99
C ILE A 55 6.45 -13.81 17.48
N TYR A 56 7.32 -14.40 16.66
CA TYR A 56 7.15 -14.42 15.21
C TYR A 56 5.83 -15.07 14.79
N GLU A 57 5.53 -16.24 15.34
CA GLU A 57 4.30 -16.98 15.07
C GLU A 57 3.06 -16.19 15.52
N ALA A 58 3.11 -15.56 16.69
CA ALA A 58 2.05 -14.68 17.17
C ALA A 58 1.80 -13.51 16.19
N ILE A 59 2.85 -12.89 15.65
CA ILE A 59 2.73 -11.85 14.60
C ILE A 59 2.11 -12.42 13.32
N GLN A 60 2.52 -13.61 12.88
CA GLN A 60 1.92 -14.21 11.68
C GLN A 60 0.43 -14.49 11.90
N GLN A 61 0.06 -15.00 13.07
CA GLN A 61 -1.32 -15.28 13.41
C GLN A 61 -2.17 -14.01 13.50
N ASP A 62 -1.66 -12.92 14.10
CA ASP A 62 -2.34 -11.62 14.11
C ASP A 62 -2.62 -11.13 12.69
N ARG A 63 -1.63 -11.23 11.79
CA ARG A 63 -1.79 -10.86 10.38
C ARG A 63 -2.83 -11.71 9.66
N ILE A 64 -2.87 -13.02 9.90
CA ILE A 64 -3.88 -13.91 9.33
C ILE A 64 -5.27 -13.47 9.81
N ASN A 65 -5.44 -13.30 11.13
CA ASN A 65 -6.71 -12.90 11.73
C ASN A 65 -7.20 -11.55 11.18
N LYS A 66 -6.31 -10.56 11.07
CA LYS A 66 -6.62 -9.25 10.48
C LYS A 66 -6.93 -9.34 8.99
N THR A 67 -6.21 -10.19 8.24
CA THR A 67 -6.49 -10.42 6.81
C THR A 67 -7.89 -11.00 6.61
N VAL A 68 -8.31 -11.94 7.46
CA VAL A 68 -9.67 -12.49 7.47
C VAL A 68 -10.69 -11.40 7.83
N ARG A 69 -10.44 -10.61 8.87
CA ARG A 69 -11.34 -9.52 9.28
C ARG A 69 -11.58 -8.51 8.15
N VAL A 70 -10.51 -8.06 7.49
CA VAL A 70 -10.65 -7.11 6.37
C VAL A 70 -11.28 -7.76 5.15
N LYS A 71 -11.04 -9.06 4.89
CA LYS A 71 -11.72 -9.81 3.82
C LYS A 71 -13.23 -9.83 4.05
N GLU A 72 -13.67 -10.17 5.26
CA GLU A 72 -15.09 -10.23 5.61
C GLU A 72 -15.77 -8.87 5.44
N ALA A 73 -15.12 -7.80 5.89
CA ALA A 73 -15.63 -6.44 5.74
C ALA A 73 -15.64 -5.98 4.28
N LEU A 74 -14.57 -6.22 3.52
CA LEU A 74 -14.50 -5.90 2.08
C LEU A 74 -15.57 -6.68 1.28
N SER A 75 -15.85 -7.93 1.64
CA SER A 75 -16.85 -8.75 0.93
C SER A 75 -18.28 -8.20 1.04
N LYS A 76 -18.56 -7.35 2.04
CA LYS A 76 -19.87 -6.70 2.20
C LYS A 76 -20.11 -5.55 1.23
N ILE A 77 -19.05 -5.01 0.63
CA ILE A 77 -19.08 -3.77 -0.15
C ILE A 77 -18.53 -3.94 -1.56
N VAL A 78 -17.55 -4.83 -1.77
CA VAL A 78 -16.90 -5.01 -3.07
C VAL A 78 -17.64 -6.09 -3.85
N GLY A 79 -18.40 -5.69 -4.86
CA GLY A 79 -18.85 -6.62 -5.90
C GLY A 79 -17.64 -7.18 -6.68
N TYR A 80 -17.73 -8.43 -7.15
CA TYR A 80 -16.62 -9.11 -7.86
C TYR A 80 -16.04 -8.31 -9.04
N ARG A 81 -16.86 -7.46 -9.70
CA ARG A 81 -16.46 -6.64 -10.85
C ARG A 81 -15.93 -5.24 -10.50
N GLU A 82 -15.94 -4.85 -9.23
CA GLU A 82 -15.64 -3.47 -8.81
C GLU A 82 -14.23 -3.29 -8.24
N SER A 83 -13.41 -4.36 -8.22
CA SER A 83 -12.09 -4.34 -7.58
C SER A 83 -11.16 -3.24 -8.09
N VAL A 84 -11.30 -2.82 -9.36
CA VAL A 84 -10.52 -1.73 -9.98
C VAL A 84 -10.91 -0.36 -9.43
N VAL A 85 -12.20 -0.16 -9.11
CA VAL A 85 -12.65 1.08 -8.48
C VAL A 85 -12.13 1.11 -7.04
N TYR A 86 -12.28 0.01 -6.30
CA TYR A 86 -11.80 -0.09 -4.91
C TYR A 86 -10.27 -0.03 -4.80
N SER A 87 -9.52 -0.51 -5.78
CA SER A 87 -8.05 -0.39 -5.80
C SER A 87 -7.60 1.07 -5.79
N LYS A 88 -8.25 1.92 -6.60
CA LYS A 88 -8.00 3.36 -6.61
C LYS A 88 -8.42 4.00 -5.28
N LYS A 89 -9.57 3.62 -4.72
CA LYS A 89 -10.06 4.16 -3.43
C LYS A 89 -9.13 3.84 -2.25
N ILE A 90 -8.58 2.63 -2.19
CA ILE A 90 -7.76 2.16 -1.06
C ILE A 90 -6.27 2.48 -1.25
N GLY A 91 -5.81 2.66 -2.50
CA GLY A 91 -4.40 2.84 -2.82
C GLY A 91 -3.59 1.54 -2.70
N ILE A 92 -4.18 0.44 -3.19
CA ILE A 92 -3.64 -0.93 -3.23
C ILE A 92 -3.99 -1.53 -4.59
N SER A 93 -3.16 -2.41 -5.16
CA SER A 93 -3.45 -3.01 -6.48
C SER A 93 -4.73 -3.84 -6.50
N ASP A 94 -5.42 -3.83 -7.65
CA ASP A 94 -6.65 -4.60 -7.87
C ASP A 94 -6.44 -6.10 -7.68
N SER A 95 -5.31 -6.61 -8.15
CA SER A 95 -4.88 -8.00 -7.99
C SER A 95 -4.79 -8.39 -6.52
N TYR A 96 -4.24 -7.53 -5.66
CA TYR A 96 -4.08 -7.81 -4.23
C TYR A 96 -5.43 -7.83 -3.52
N ILE A 97 -6.34 -6.91 -3.88
CA ILE A 97 -7.71 -6.91 -3.36
C ILE A 97 -8.43 -8.20 -3.76
N ARG A 98 -8.31 -8.63 -5.03
CA ARG A 98 -8.88 -9.91 -5.48
C ARG A 98 -8.29 -11.10 -4.73
N GLU A 99 -6.96 -11.15 -4.55
CA GLU A 99 -6.32 -12.23 -3.79
C GLU A 99 -6.86 -12.33 -2.36
N ILE A 100 -7.10 -11.21 -1.68
CA ILE A 100 -7.71 -11.18 -0.33
C ILE A 100 -9.15 -11.70 -0.38
N LEU A 101 -9.97 -11.17 -1.29
CA LEU A 101 -11.39 -11.56 -1.42
C LEU A 101 -11.57 -13.03 -1.78
N GLU A 102 -10.73 -13.55 -2.67
CA GLU A 102 -10.72 -14.97 -3.07
C GLU A 102 -10.13 -15.88 -1.98
N GLY A 103 -9.52 -15.32 -0.94
CA GLY A 103 -8.83 -16.09 0.11
C GLY A 103 -7.49 -16.69 -0.33
N LYS A 104 -6.97 -16.32 -1.51
CA LYS A 104 -5.62 -16.69 -1.95
C LYS A 104 -4.54 -15.97 -1.14
N LYS A 105 -4.87 -14.79 -0.59
CA LYS A 105 -4.03 -14.07 0.36
C LYS A 105 -4.33 -14.48 1.79
N GLU A 106 -3.61 -15.47 2.30
CA GLU A 106 -3.75 -15.88 3.70
C GLU A 106 -3.23 -14.82 4.68
N LYS A 107 -2.17 -14.08 4.29
CA LYS A 107 -1.54 -13.05 5.12
C LYS A 107 -1.15 -11.80 4.34
N ALA A 108 -1.90 -10.72 4.53
CA ALA A 108 -1.54 -9.40 4.04
C ALA A 108 -0.44 -8.77 4.92
N GLY A 109 0.38 -7.88 4.34
CA GLY A 109 1.30 -7.05 5.12
C GLY A 109 0.52 -6.05 5.98
N TYR A 110 1.07 -5.63 7.13
CA TYR A 110 0.36 -4.67 7.98
C TYR A 110 0.05 -3.36 7.26
N GLU A 111 0.94 -2.84 6.41
CA GLU A 111 0.66 -1.60 5.64
C GLU A 111 -0.57 -1.73 4.73
N ILE A 112 -0.80 -2.91 4.15
CA ILE A 112 -1.98 -3.20 3.33
C ILE A 112 -3.22 -3.28 4.21
N ILE A 113 -3.12 -3.98 5.36
CA ILE A 113 -4.20 -4.07 6.35
C ILE A 113 -4.57 -2.66 6.82
N ASP A 114 -3.59 -1.85 7.18
CA ASP A 114 -3.77 -0.52 7.75
C ASP A 114 -4.55 0.40 6.79
N LYS A 115 -4.20 0.37 5.50
CA LYS A 115 -4.91 1.08 4.43
C LYS A 115 -6.34 0.58 4.21
N ILE A 116 -6.54 -0.74 4.19
CA ILE A 116 -7.89 -1.31 4.02
C ILE A 116 -8.76 -0.97 5.22
N GLU A 117 -8.25 -1.08 6.44
CA GLU A 117 -8.98 -0.73 7.66
C GLU A 117 -9.37 0.75 7.69
N LEU A 118 -8.47 1.65 7.32
CA LEU A 118 -8.76 3.08 7.21
C LEU A 118 -9.89 3.35 6.20
N PHE A 119 -9.80 2.72 5.03
CA PHE A 119 -10.85 2.81 4.04
C PHE A 119 -12.18 2.30 4.58
N LEU A 120 -12.21 1.08 5.14
CA LEU A 120 -13.41 0.45 5.69
C LEU A 120 -14.02 1.31 6.80
N ASN A 121 -13.23 1.86 7.70
CA ASN A 121 -13.69 2.78 8.74
C ASN A 121 -14.31 4.07 8.16
N THR A 122 -13.80 4.55 7.02
CA THR A 122 -14.36 5.72 6.32
C THR A 122 -15.72 5.43 5.67
N ILE A 123 -16.00 4.17 5.33
CA ILE A 123 -17.20 3.80 4.56
C ILE A 123 -18.26 3.02 5.34
N LEU A 124 -17.85 2.23 6.33
CA LEU A 124 -18.69 1.43 7.21
C LEU A 124 -18.68 2.08 8.59
N PRO A 125 -19.81 2.65 9.05
CA PRO A 125 -19.88 3.33 10.35
C PRO A 125 -19.45 2.45 11.53
N ASP A 126 -19.73 1.15 11.47
CA ASP A 126 -19.48 0.20 12.56
C ASP A 126 -18.11 -0.48 12.46
N PHE A 127 -17.29 -0.16 11.46
CA PHE A 127 -15.97 -0.78 11.32
C PHE A 127 -14.93 -0.01 12.12
N GLU A 128 -14.47 -0.60 13.22
CA GLU A 128 -13.36 -0.06 14.01
C GLU A 128 -12.00 -0.51 13.47
N MET A 129 -11.07 0.45 13.38
CA MET A 129 -9.68 0.17 13.02
C MET A 129 -8.99 -0.59 14.15
N SER A 130 -7.99 -1.41 13.80
CA SER A 130 -7.17 -2.07 14.80
C SER A 130 -6.43 -1.03 15.66
N ILE A 131 -6.32 -1.27 16.96
CA ILE A 131 -5.58 -0.38 17.86
C ILE A 131 -4.11 -0.22 17.45
N GLU A 132 -3.52 -1.24 16.82
CA GLU A 132 -2.13 -1.20 16.35
C GLU A 132 -1.97 -0.50 14.99
N ASN A 133 -3.06 -0.09 14.35
CA ASN A 133 -3.05 0.62 13.09
C ASN A 133 -2.58 2.06 13.32
N THR A 134 -1.41 2.38 12.78
CA THR A 134 -0.77 3.69 12.95
C THR A 134 -1.13 4.68 11.85
N LEU A 135 -1.85 4.23 10.83
CA LEU A 135 -2.24 5.08 9.71
C LEU A 135 -3.42 5.96 10.11
N THR A 136 -3.17 7.25 10.21
CA THR A 136 -4.24 8.24 10.42
C THR A 136 -4.76 8.74 9.09
N LEU A 137 -6.01 9.22 9.06
CA LEU A 137 -6.55 9.91 7.88
C LEU A 137 -5.66 11.08 7.45
N LYS A 138 -5.14 11.86 8.42
CA LYS A 138 -4.24 12.99 8.13
C LYS A 138 -2.96 12.55 7.43
N SER A 139 -2.24 11.56 7.97
CA SER A 139 -1.00 11.08 7.36
C SER A 139 -1.27 10.45 5.98
N PHE A 140 -2.34 9.66 5.86
CA PHE A 140 -2.74 9.06 4.58
C PHE A 140 -3.03 10.12 3.52
N THR A 141 -3.78 11.17 3.86
CA THR A 141 -4.12 12.24 2.91
C THR A 141 -2.90 13.06 2.48
N GLN A 142 -1.94 13.29 3.38
CA GLN A 142 -0.68 13.98 3.08
C GLN A 142 0.21 13.16 2.14
N ASP A 143 0.36 11.87 2.41
CA ASP A 143 1.12 10.95 1.56
C ASP A 143 0.50 10.87 0.17
N TYR A 144 -0.83 10.73 0.10
CA TYR A 144 -1.56 10.69 -1.16
C TYR A 144 -1.40 11.97 -1.98
N THR A 145 -1.48 13.15 -1.33
CA THR A 145 -1.25 14.45 -1.98
C THR A 145 0.16 14.52 -2.57
N THR A 146 1.15 13.98 -1.86
CA THR A 146 2.54 13.91 -2.33
C THR A 146 2.66 13.00 -3.56
N THR A 147 1.99 11.84 -3.55
CA THR A 147 1.93 10.93 -4.71
C THR A 147 1.33 11.61 -5.93
N ILE A 148 0.16 12.24 -5.80
CA ILE A 148 -0.51 12.96 -6.89
C ILE A 148 0.39 14.08 -7.44
N THR A 149 1.02 14.86 -6.55
CA THR A 149 1.94 15.92 -6.95
C THR A 149 3.11 15.38 -7.78
N ASN A 150 3.70 14.26 -7.36
CA ASN A 150 4.78 13.62 -8.08
C ASN A 150 4.34 13.10 -9.45
N ASP A 151 3.12 12.57 -9.56
CA ASP A 151 2.59 12.06 -10.83
C ASP A 151 2.28 13.20 -11.82
N ILE A 152 1.76 14.33 -11.34
CA ILE A 152 1.63 15.56 -12.15
C ILE A 152 3.01 16.02 -12.64
N ASN A 153 4.01 16.05 -11.75
CA ASN A 153 5.37 16.45 -12.12
C ASN A 153 5.96 15.55 -13.21
N LYS A 154 5.76 14.23 -13.14
CA LYS A 154 6.21 13.31 -14.21
C LYS A 154 5.59 13.64 -15.56
N VAL A 155 4.30 13.99 -15.60
CA VAL A 155 3.65 14.41 -16.85
C VAL A 155 4.26 15.72 -17.36
N VAL A 156 4.49 16.69 -16.48
CA VAL A 156 5.13 17.96 -16.83
C VAL A 156 6.52 17.75 -17.41
N GLU A 157 7.35 16.91 -16.78
CA GLU A 157 8.68 16.59 -17.31
C GLU A 157 8.61 15.88 -18.68
N ASN A 158 7.69 14.93 -18.86
CA ASN A 158 7.48 14.31 -20.17
C ASN A 158 7.11 15.33 -21.26
N LEU A 159 6.25 16.31 -20.93
CA LEU A 159 5.89 17.38 -21.86
C LEU A 159 7.06 18.34 -22.16
N LYS A 160 7.89 18.65 -21.17
CA LYS A 160 9.12 19.43 -21.36
C LYS A 160 10.10 18.71 -22.28
N ASP A 161 10.34 17.43 -22.04
CA ASP A 161 11.22 16.60 -22.87
C ASP A 161 10.69 16.47 -24.30
N TYR A 162 9.38 16.29 -24.43
CA TYR A 162 8.73 16.19 -25.73
C TYR A 162 8.92 17.46 -26.58
N ARG A 163 8.90 18.66 -25.99
CA ARG A 163 9.21 19.92 -26.71
C ARG A 163 10.58 19.86 -27.38
N PHE A 164 11.61 19.35 -26.69
CA PHE A 164 12.95 19.22 -27.26
C PHE A 164 12.99 18.17 -28.35
N ASN A 165 12.33 17.02 -28.14
CA ASN A 165 12.22 15.96 -29.14
C ASN A 165 11.54 16.45 -30.42
N LEU A 166 10.45 17.23 -30.30
CA LEU A 166 9.75 17.82 -31.45
C LEU A 166 10.67 18.76 -32.24
N ALA A 167 11.45 19.61 -31.56
CA ALA A 167 12.42 20.50 -32.21
C ALA A 167 13.51 19.70 -32.97
N GLN A 168 13.96 18.57 -32.41
CA GLN A 168 14.90 17.69 -33.10
C GLN A 168 14.28 17.01 -34.32
N MET A 169 13.04 16.51 -34.21
CA MET A 169 12.32 15.90 -35.32
C MET A 169 12.16 16.88 -36.49
N ILE A 170 11.82 18.14 -36.20
CA ILE A 170 11.72 19.20 -37.21
C ILE A 170 13.07 19.46 -37.87
N THR A 171 14.13 19.61 -37.06
CA THR A 171 15.50 19.88 -37.56
C THR A 171 16.01 18.75 -38.45
N LYS A 172 15.80 17.49 -38.03
CA LYS A 172 16.25 16.29 -38.75
C LYS A 172 15.30 15.90 -39.89
N ARG A 173 14.08 16.44 -39.92
CA ARG A 173 12.96 16.00 -40.80
C ARG A 173 12.67 14.50 -40.68
N GLU A 174 12.83 13.96 -39.49
CA GLU A 174 12.69 12.53 -39.19
C GLU A 174 11.75 12.34 -37.98
N THR A 175 10.94 11.28 -38.04
CA THR A 175 10.07 10.84 -36.95
C THR A 175 10.75 9.73 -36.16
N SER A 176 10.56 9.71 -34.84
CA SER A 176 11.03 8.59 -34.01
C SER A 176 10.42 7.26 -34.44
N THR A 177 11.19 6.19 -34.27
CA THR A 177 10.74 4.81 -34.46
C THR A 177 10.68 4.09 -33.13
N ASP A 178 9.82 3.07 -33.04
CA ASP A 178 9.76 2.20 -31.87
C ASP A 178 10.84 1.12 -31.91
N TRP A 179 10.81 0.20 -30.93
CA TRP A 179 11.78 -0.90 -30.83
C TRP A 179 11.71 -1.91 -31.99
N LYS A 180 10.63 -1.91 -32.77
CA LYS A 180 10.48 -2.71 -33.99
C LYS A 180 10.87 -1.94 -35.25
N GLY A 181 11.14 -0.64 -35.14
CA GLY A 181 11.44 0.24 -36.27
C GLY A 181 10.20 0.93 -36.85
N ASP A 182 9.02 0.78 -36.25
CA ASP A 182 7.78 1.37 -36.75
C ASP A 182 7.73 2.86 -36.40
N LYS A 183 7.27 3.70 -37.34
CA LYS A 183 7.16 5.15 -37.13
C LYS A 183 6.16 5.44 -36.02
N ILE A 184 6.60 6.20 -35.03
CA ILE A 184 5.77 6.67 -33.93
C ILE A 184 5.05 7.94 -34.37
N SER A 185 3.74 8.05 -34.07
CA SER A 185 3.00 9.30 -34.27
C SER A 185 3.69 10.44 -33.53
N VAL A 186 3.86 11.58 -34.21
CA VAL A 186 4.49 12.76 -33.63
C VAL A 186 3.76 13.18 -32.35
N THR A 187 2.45 13.02 -32.28
CA THR A 187 1.61 13.43 -31.13
C THR A 187 1.54 12.40 -29.99
N ARG A 188 2.14 11.21 -30.12
CA ARG A 188 1.97 10.11 -29.15
C ARG A 188 2.30 10.50 -27.71
N SER A 189 3.36 11.27 -27.48
CA SER A 189 3.73 11.71 -26.14
C SER A 189 2.74 12.72 -25.53
N ILE A 190 2.09 13.54 -26.37
CA ILE A 190 1.02 14.44 -25.93
C ILE A 190 -0.21 13.61 -25.57
N GLU A 191 -0.61 12.69 -26.44
CA GLU A 191 -1.77 11.81 -26.21
C GLU A 191 -1.62 11.03 -24.91
N TYR A 192 -0.46 10.41 -24.69
CA TYR A 192 -0.12 9.74 -23.42
C TYR A 192 -0.20 10.67 -22.20
N SER A 193 0.26 11.92 -22.34
CA SER A 193 0.20 12.90 -21.24
C SER A 193 -1.24 13.32 -20.92
N ILE A 194 -2.09 13.46 -21.95
CA ILE A 194 -3.51 13.77 -21.79
C ILE A 194 -4.22 12.61 -21.08
N GLU A 195 -4.01 11.37 -21.53
CA GLU A 195 -4.55 10.17 -20.90
C GLU A 195 -4.13 10.10 -19.43
N ARG A 196 -2.85 10.30 -19.12
CA ARG A 196 -2.37 10.26 -17.74
C ARG A 196 -2.97 11.37 -16.87
N LEU A 197 -3.14 12.58 -17.40
CA LEU A 197 -3.80 13.66 -16.66
C LEU A 197 -5.28 13.38 -16.40
N ALA A 198 -5.98 12.74 -17.34
CA ALA A 198 -7.36 12.32 -17.14
C ALA A 198 -7.47 11.28 -16.01
N GLU A 199 -6.56 10.30 -15.97
CA GLU A 199 -6.48 9.33 -14.86
C GLU A 199 -6.20 10.01 -13.51
N ILE A 200 -5.22 10.92 -13.46
CA ILE A 200 -4.89 11.68 -12.24
C ILE A 200 -6.10 12.49 -11.76
N LYS A 201 -6.85 13.12 -12.68
CA LYS A 201 -8.06 13.84 -12.33
C LYS A 201 -9.10 12.91 -11.68
N GLU A 202 -9.37 11.75 -12.27
CA GLU A 202 -10.31 10.78 -11.69
C GLU A 202 -9.88 10.31 -10.30
N GLU A 203 -8.57 10.08 -10.11
CA GLU A 203 -7.98 9.72 -8.82
C GLU A 203 -8.20 10.81 -7.77
N ILE A 204 -7.96 12.08 -8.12
CA ILE A 204 -8.21 13.24 -7.24
C ILE A 204 -9.70 13.33 -6.88
N ASP A 205 -10.60 13.28 -7.85
CA ASP A 205 -12.05 13.40 -7.62
C ASP A 205 -12.56 12.30 -6.67
N LEU A 206 -12.08 11.07 -6.89
CA LEU A 206 -12.42 9.92 -6.07
C LEU A 206 -11.90 10.06 -4.63
N PHE A 207 -10.64 10.47 -4.48
CA PHE A 207 -10.03 10.68 -3.18
C PHE A 207 -10.72 11.80 -2.40
N TRP A 208 -10.99 12.94 -3.07
CA TRP A 208 -11.58 14.11 -2.46
C TRP A 208 -12.98 13.83 -1.92
N SER A 209 -13.82 13.19 -2.74
CA SER A 209 -15.18 12.82 -2.34
C SER A 209 -15.21 11.85 -1.14
N LEU A 210 -14.26 10.90 -1.07
CA LEU A 210 -14.25 9.88 -0.02
C LEU A 210 -13.61 10.32 1.29
N TYR A 211 -12.45 10.96 1.21
CA TYR A 211 -11.61 11.22 2.39
C TYR A 211 -11.68 12.66 2.89
N ILE A 212 -12.17 13.60 2.07
CA ILE A 212 -12.27 15.03 2.44
C ILE A 212 -13.74 15.44 2.60
N GLU A 213 -14.56 15.33 1.55
CA GLU A 213 -15.94 15.82 1.59
C GLU A 213 -16.82 15.00 2.54
N LYS A 214 -16.72 13.67 2.49
CA LYS A 214 -17.49 12.79 3.37
C LYS A 214 -17.25 13.08 4.86
N GLN A 215 -16.04 13.50 5.22
CA GLN A 215 -15.69 13.84 6.60
C GLN A 215 -16.29 15.18 7.06
N ASN A 216 -16.47 16.12 6.13
CA ASN A 216 -17.12 17.40 6.43
C ASN A 216 -18.63 17.24 6.68
N ASN A 217 -19.25 16.21 6.10
CA ASN A 217 -20.69 15.93 6.27
C ASN A 217 -21.02 15.11 7.53
N VAL A 218 -20.03 14.64 8.28
CA VAL A 218 -20.19 13.88 9.54
C VAL A 218 -19.99 14.79 10.77
N LYS A 219 -19.67 16.08 10.57
CA LYS A 219 -19.63 17.11 11.61
C LYS A 219 -20.95 17.88 11.66
#